data_AF-A0A6G3WLK6-F1
#
_entry.id   AF-A0A6G3WLK6-F1
#
_cell.length_a   1.000
_cell.length_b   1.000
_cell.length_c   1.000
_cell.angle_alpha   90.00
_cell.angle_beta   90.00
_cell.angle_gamma   90.00
#
_symmetry.space_group_name_H-M   'P 1'
#
loop_
_entity.id
_entity.type
_entity.pdbx_description
1 polymer ?
#
loop_
_entity_poly.entity_id
_entity_poly.type
_entity_poly.pdbx_seq_one_letter_code
_entity_poly.pdbx_strand_id
1 'polypeptide(L)'
;RSAGRKLAVRGEESEVLALAEDVFDGIDVALFLVPDEVSAHWAPIAASKGVVVIDDSAAFRLDDDVPLVVPEINPHAARLRPRGIVASPSCTTLSLIVAIGALHAEFGLR
;
A
#
# COMPACT_ATOMS: atom_id res chain seq x y z
N ARG A 1 6.15 -17.95 13.74
CA ARG A 1 5.80 -16.55 14.08
C ARG A 1 7.09 -15.83 14.47
N SER A 2 7.28 -14.58 14.03
CA SER A 2 8.56 -13.85 14.12
C SER A 2 8.60 -12.75 15.19
N ALA A 3 7.48 -12.51 15.89
CA ALA A 3 7.41 -11.46 16.91
C ALA A 3 8.46 -11.66 18.02
N GLY A 4 9.04 -10.56 18.51
CA GLY A 4 10.12 -10.54 19.49
C GLY A 4 11.53 -10.75 18.91
N ARG A 5 11.65 -11.05 17.61
CA ARG A 5 12.95 -11.04 16.93
C ARG A 5 13.43 -9.60 16.75
N LYS A 6 14.74 -9.39 16.80
CA LYS A 6 15.36 -8.12 16.41
C LYS A 6 15.93 -8.22 15.01
N LEU A 7 15.77 -7.15 14.23
CA LEU A 7 16.28 -7.01 12.87
C LEU A 7 16.99 -5.66 12.74
N ALA A 8 18.12 -5.63 12.03
CA ALA A 8 18.78 -4.38 11.69
C ALA A 8 18.04 -3.69 10.54
N VAL A 9 17.47 -2.51 10.80
CA VAL A 9 16.82 -1.65 9.81
C VAL A 9 17.61 -0.35 9.75
N ARG A 10 18.23 -0.07 8.59
CA ARG A 10 19.10 1.11 8.39
C ARG A 10 20.22 1.25 9.43
N GLY A 11 20.72 0.12 9.95
CA GLY A 11 21.78 0.08 10.96
C GLY A 11 21.30 0.15 12.41
N GLU A 12 19.98 0.25 12.64
CA GLU A 12 19.39 0.28 13.98
C GLU A 12 18.65 -1.04 14.29
N GLU A 13 18.81 -1.55 15.50
CA GLU A 13 18.11 -2.74 15.96
C GLU A 13 16.63 -2.41 16.20
N SER A 14 15.76 -3.02 15.41
CA SER A 14 14.30 -2.86 15.49
C SER A 14 13.65 -4.18 15.91
N GLU A 15 12.71 -4.12 16.84
CA GLU A 15 11.93 -5.29 17.26
C GLU A 15 10.78 -5.57 16.29
N VAL A 16 10.60 -6.84 15.93
CA VAL A 16 9.44 -7.31 15.18
C VAL A 16 8.26 -7.41 16.14
N LEU A 17 7.26 -6.55 15.97
CA LEU A 17 6.02 -6.59 16.74
C LEU A 17 5.00 -7.54 16.10
N ALA A 18 4.14 -8.13 16.93
CA ALA A 18 2.95 -8.80 16.42
C ALA A 18 1.95 -7.75 15.94
N LEU A 19 1.21 -8.04 14.88
CA LEU A 19 0.16 -7.15 14.40
C LEU A 19 -0.95 -7.06 15.47
N ALA A 20 -1.21 -5.84 15.93
CA ALA A 20 -2.20 -5.48 16.93
C ALA A 20 -2.64 -4.03 16.68
N GLU A 21 -3.73 -3.56 17.28
CA GLU A 21 -4.25 -2.21 16.98
C GLU A 21 -3.31 -1.09 17.43
N ASP A 22 -2.64 -1.28 18.56
CA ASP A 22 -1.74 -0.29 19.18
C ASP A 22 -0.45 -0.06 18.37
N VAL A 23 -0.04 -1.00 17.52
CA VAL A 23 1.18 -0.84 16.69
C VAL A 23 1.08 0.27 15.65
N PHE A 24 -0.13 0.78 15.40
CA PHE A 24 -0.38 1.88 14.46
C PHE A 24 -0.38 3.25 15.14
N ASP A 25 -0.30 3.32 16.47
CA ASP A 25 -0.34 4.59 17.19
C ASP A 25 0.92 5.41 16.90
N GLY A 26 0.74 6.65 16.44
CA GLY A 26 1.84 7.54 16.08
C GLY A 26 2.56 7.20 14.77
N ILE A 27 2.03 6.27 13.96
CA ILE A 27 2.59 5.92 12.66
C ILE A 27 2.03 6.84 11.58
N ASP A 28 2.91 7.45 10.78
CA ASP A 28 2.49 8.29 9.66
C ASP A 28 2.06 7.46 8.44
N VAL A 29 2.83 6.40 8.13
CA VAL A 29 2.67 5.58 6.93
C VAL A 29 2.93 4.11 7.26
N ALA A 30 2.11 3.21 6.71
CA ALA A 30 2.33 1.77 6.79
C ALA A 30 2.27 1.13 5.39
N LEU A 31 3.24 0.26 5.11
CA LEU A 31 3.29 -0.54 3.88
C LEU A 31 2.80 -1.96 4.17
N PHE A 32 1.72 -2.36 3.50
CA PHE A 32 1.08 -3.66 3.67
C PHE A 32 1.51 -4.58 2.52
N LEU A 33 2.40 -5.53 2.86
CA LEU A 33 2.87 -6.62 1.99
C LEU A 33 2.38 -7.95 2.58
N VAL A 34 1.06 -8.07 2.72
CA VAL A 34 0.39 -9.15 3.43
C VAL A 34 -0.70 -9.78 2.55
N PRO A 35 -1.18 -11.00 2.86
CA PRO A 35 -2.31 -11.58 2.14
C PRO A 35 -3.55 -10.70 2.17
N ASP A 36 -4.41 -10.84 1.16
CA ASP A 36 -5.61 -10.02 0.94
C ASP A 36 -6.51 -9.98 2.18
N GLU A 37 -6.75 -11.12 2.84
CA GLU A 37 -7.59 -11.23 4.02
C GLU A 37 -7.00 -10.49 5.24
N VAL A 38 -5.67 -10.43 5.34
CA VAL A 38 -4.98 -9.70 6.41
C VAL A 38 -5.09 -8.20 6.14
N SER A 39 -4.90 -7.76 4.90
CA SER A 39 -5.03 -6.35 4.53
C SER A 39 -6.46 -5.85 4.67
N ALA A 40 -7.43 -6.63 4.18
CA ALA A 40 -8.86 -6.33 4.31
C ALA A 40 -9.29 -6.07 5.76
N HIS A 41 -8.69 -6.77 6.72
CA HIS A 41 -8.95 -6.56 8.15
C HIS A 41 -8.17 -5.38 8.74
N TRP A 42 -6.86 -5.32 8.50
CA TRP A 42 -5.96 -4.43 9.24
C TRP A 42 -5.73 -3.05 8.60
N ALA A 43 -5.84 -2.92 7.28
CA ALA A 43 -5.68 -1.63 6.62
C ALA A 43 -6.74 -0.60 7.04
N PRO A 44 -8.04 -0.96 7.16
CA PRO A 44 -9.05 -0.03 7.68
C PRO A 44 -8.78 0.39 9.13
N ILE A 45 -8.28 -0.53 9.96
CA ILE A 45 -7.93 -0.26 11.36
C ILE A 45 -6.78 0.75 11.43
N ALA A 46 -5.69 0.52 10.69
CA ALA A 46 -4.58 1.46 10.60
C ALA A 46 -5.03 2.83 10.10
N ALA A 47 -5.81 2.86 9.02
CA ALA A 47 -6.32 4.11 8.45
C ALA A 47 -7.23 4.88 9.42
N SER A 48 -8.05 4.19 10.23
CA SER A 48 -8.88 4.81 11.26
C SER A 48 -8.07 5.52 12.36
N LYS A 49 -6.80 5.15 12.54
CA LYS A 49 -5.84 5.79 13.45
C LYS A 49 -5.07 6.94 12.80
N GLY A 50 -5.42 7.30 11.56
CA GLY A 50 -4.78 8.38 10.80
C GLY A 50 -3.56 7.95 9.99
N VAL A 51 -3.21 6.66 10.00
CA VAL A 51 -2.09 6.12 9.23
C VAL A 51 -2.43 6.14 7.74
N VAL A 52 -1.50 6.59 6.90
CA VAL A 52 -1.62 6.38 5.45
C VAL A 52 -1.18 4.97 5.12
N VAL A 53 -2.10 4.15 4.62
CA VAL A 53 -1.80 2.76 4.24
C VAL A 53 -1.48 2.69 2.76
N ILE A 54 -0.35 2.06 2.42
CA ILE A 54 -0.02 1.65 1.06
C ILE A 54 -0.19 0.13 1.01
N ASP A 55 -1.17 -0.35 0.25
CA ASP A 55 -1.52 -1.77 0.17
C ASP A 55 -1.14 -2.39 -1.17
N ASP A 56 -0.30 -3.42 -1.14
CA ASP A 56 0.07 -4.19 -2.34
C ASP A 56 -0.85 -5.37 -2.61
N SER A 57 -1.75 -5.69 -1.67
CA SER A 57 -2.70 -6.79 -1.83
C SER A 57 -3.74 -6.49 -2.92
N ALA A 58 -4.56 -7.48 -3.28
CA ALA A 58 -5.67 -7.26 -4.19
C ALA A 58 -6.91 -6.66 -3.49
N ALA A 59 -6.91 -6.57 -2.15
CA ALA A 59 -8.10 -6.31 -1.34
C ALA A 59 -8.86 -5.03 -1.71
N PHE A 60 -8.16 -3.99 -2.16
CA PHE A 60 -8.74 -2.67 -2.40
C PHE A 60 -8.56 -2.14 -3.84
N ARG A 61 -7.95 -2.91 -4.76
CA ARG A 61 -7.58 -2.41 -6.10
C ARG A 61 -8.77 -1.98 -6.96
N LEU A 62 -9.96 -2.51 -6.67
CA LEU A 62 -11.20 -2.27 -7.42
C LEU A 62 -12.19 -1.40 -6.63
N ASP A 63 -11.81 -0.92 -5.45
CA ASP A 63 -12.67 -0.07 -4.64
C ASP A 63 -12.58 1.37 -5.18
N ASP A 64 -13.71 1.95 -5.63
CA ASP A 64 -13.74 3.28 -6.23
C ASP A 64 -13.26 4.41 -5.30
N ASP A 65 -13.28 4.17 -3.98
CA ASP A 65 -12.83 5.10 -2.94
C ASP A 65 -11.40 4.83 -2.44
N VAL A 66 -10.67 3.91 -3.09
CA VAL A 66 -9.25 3.65 -2.86
C VAL A 66 -8.47 3.88 -4.17
N PRO A 67 -7.61 4.90 -4.24
CA PRO A 67 -6.85 5.15 -5.46
C PRO A 67 -5.85 4.03 -5.73
N LEU A 68 -5.92 3.42 -6.93
CA LEU A 68 -4.87 2.56 -7.48
C LEU A 68 -3.77 3.44 -8.10
N VAL A 69 -2.58 3.44 -7.50
CA VAL A 69 -1.51 4.38 -7.85
C VAL A 69 -0.32 3.68 -8.49
N VAL A 70 0.07 4.21 -9.65
CA VAL A 70 1.38 4.01 -10.29
C VAL A 70 2.08 5.36 -10.30
N PRO A 71 3.17 5.56 -9.53
CA PRO A 71 3.83 6.86 -9.38
C PRO A 71 4.23 7.53 -10.69
N GLU A 72 4.61 6.76 -11.71
CA GLU A 72 5.02 7.24 -13.02
C GLU A 72 3.85 7.70 -13.90
N ILE A 73 2.61 7.32 -13.56
CA ILE A 73 1.41 7.55 -14.40
C ILE A 73 0.43 8.50 -13.72
N ASN A 74 0.05 8.23 -12.48
CA ASN A 74 -1.00 8.97 -11.77
C ASN A 74 -0.61 9.33 -10.30
N PRO A 75 0.56 9.94 -10.06
CA PRO A 75 1.04 10.22 -8.69
C PRO A 75 0.12 11.15 -7.91
N HIS A 76 -0.65 11.99 -8.61
CA HIS A 76 -1.61 12.91 -8.01
C HIS A 76 -2.78 12.19 -7.35
N ALA A 77 -3.14 10.97 -7.80
CA ALA A 77 -4.24 10.20 -7.24
C ALA A 77 -4.01 9.84 -5.76
N ALA A 78 -2.75 9.67 -5.34
CA ALA A 78 -2.41 9.43 -3.93
C ALA A 78 -2.84 10.56 -2.97
N ARG A 79 -3.07 11.79 -3.49
CA ARG A 79 -3.54 12.94 -2.69
C ARG A 79 -5.02 12.84 -2.32
N LEU A 80 -5.81 12.10 -3.09
CA LEU A 80 -7.24 11.88 -2.88
C LEU A 80 -7.46 10.43 -2.42
N ARG A 81 -7.28 10.20 -1.12
CA ARG A 81 -7.40 8.90 -0.47
C ARG A 81 -8.44 8.99 0.66
N PRO A 82 -9.76 9.01 0.35
CA PRO A 82 -10.79 9.26 1.36
C PRO A 82 -10.80 8.23 2.48
N ARG A 83 -10.38 6.99 2.19
CA ARG A 83 -10.21 5.92 3.19
C ARG A 83 -8.86 5.90 3.90
N GLY A 84 -7.95 6.82 3.59
CA GLY A 84 -6.56 6.77 4.08
C GLY A 84 -5.71 5.66 3.48
N ILE A 85 -6.25 4.89 2.54
CA ILE A 85 -5.60 3.76 1.87
C ILE A 85 -5.25 4.14 0.43
N VAL A 86 -4.11 3.65 -0.07
CA VAL A 86 -3.67 3.72 -1.45
C VAL A 86 -3.32 2.30 -1.89
N ALA A 87 -3.90 1.82 -2.98
CA ALA A 87 -3.58 0.50 -3.52
C ALA A 87 -2.43 0.60 -4.55
N SER A 88 -1.55 -0.41 -4.61
CA SER A 88 -0.63 -0.61 -5.72
C SER A 88 -1.06 -1.76 -6.63
N PRO A 89 -0.72 -1.71 -7.93
CA PRO A 89 -0.93 -2.85 -8.82
C PRO A 89 -0.03 -4.02 -8.42
N SER A 90 -0.37 -5.23 -8.89
CA SER A 90 0.52 -6.39 -8.70
C SER A 90 1.89 -6.16 -9.35
N CYS A 91 2.88 -6.91 -8.88
CA CYS A 91 4.24 -6.89 -9.44
C CYS A 91 4.29 -7.17 -10.95
N THR A 92 3.42 -8.06 -11.45
CA THR A 92 3.33 -8.37 -12.88
C THR A 92 2.78 -7.21 -13.69
N THR A 93 1.76 -6.51 -13.18
CA THR A 93 1.23 -5.30 -13.82
C THR A 93 2.25 -4.17 -13.79
N LEU A 94 2.89 -3.93 -12.64
CA LEU A 94 3.93 -2.90 -12.49
C LEU A 94 5.09 -3.05 -13.48
N SER A 95 5.42 -4.30 -13.83
CA SER A 95 6.52 -4.60 -14.76
C SER A 95 6.30 -4.05 -16.17
N LEU A 96 5.05 -3.80 -16.57
CA LEU A 96 4.68 -3.36 -17.93
C LEU A 96 3.91 -2.04 -17.96
N ILE A 97 3.22 -1.69 -16.89
CA ILE A 97 2.23 -0.59 -16.90
C ILE A 97 2.85 0.76 -17.24
N VAL A 98 4.10 1.01 -16.87
CA VAL A 98 4.80 2.27 -17.22
C VAL A 98 4.99 2.38 -18.74
N ALA A 99 5.43 1.29 -19.38
CA ALA A 99 5.59 1.25 -20.84
C ALA A 99 4.24 1.32 -21.56
N ILE A 100 3.24 0.57 -21.08
CA ILE A 100 1.88 0.61 -21.62
C ILE A 100 1.26 2.00 -21.43
N GLY A 101 1.48 2.64 -20.29
CA GLY A 101 0.99 3.99 -19.99
C GLY A 101 1.55 5.03 -20.95
N ALA A 102 2.85 4.96 -21.28
CA ALA A 102 3.46 5.81 -22.28
C ALA A 102 2.85 5.60 -23.68
N LEU A 103 2.66 4.34 -24.10
CA LEU A 103 2.03 4.02 -25.38
C LEU A 103 0.55 4.43 -25.41
N HIS A 104 -0.18 4.26 -24.31
CA HIS A 104 -1.57 4.68 -24.20
C HIS A 104 -1.71 6.21 -24.30
N ALA A 105 -0.81 6.97 -23.66
CA ALA A 105 -0.81 8.43 -23.75
C ALA A 105 -0.57 8.93 -25.19
N GLU A 106 0.33 8.28 -25.94
CA GLU A 106 0.65 8.68 -27.31
C GLU A 106 -0.37 8.19 -28.35
N PHE A 107 -0.83 6.93 -28.21
CA PHE A 107 -1.60 6.25 -29.26
C PHE A 107 -3.04 5.90 -28.88
N GLY A 108 -3.46 6.13 -27.64
CA GLY A 108 -4.83 5.88 -27.18
C GLY A 108 -5.23 4.40 -27.23
N LEU A 109 -4.35 3.51 -26.78
CA LEU A 109 -4.57 2.05 -26.72
C LEU A 109 -5.92 1.70 -26.08
N ARG A 110 -6.67 0.73 -26.63
CA ARG A 110 -8.00 0.28 -26.18
C ARG A 110 -8.03 -1.21 -25.90
#